data_AF-A0A8H4V2F4-F1
#
_entry.id   AF-A0A8H4V2F4-F1
#
_cell.length_a   1.000
_cell.length_b   1.000
_cell.length_c   1.000
_cell.angle_alpha   90.00
_cell.angle_beta   90.00
_cell.angle_gamma   90.00
#
_symmetry.space_group_name_H-M   'P 1'
#
loop_
_entity.id
_entity.type
_entity.pdbx_description
1 polymer ?
#
loop_
_entity_poly.entity_id
_entity_poly.type
_entity_poly.pdbx_seq_one_letter_code
_entity_poly.pdbx_strand_id
1 'polypeptide(L)'
;MLEAPVFAGTHFILGSWYSGPELFKRAGMWFICNPLGSMVSGYLQAAAYTNLSGVGGMPGWRWLFIIDGIFTIPVAILGYFVFPGIPDSPKPFYLTNDDIALAKERLKRFKIQRPGKLDLDVFKRPVKRWHIWIFVFCYICMIISSYPFSYMNLWLKAEGKYSVEQINKLPTVTYGVQIVASWLGTTLA
;
A
#
# COMPACT_ATOMS: atom_id res chain seq x y z
N MET A 1 14.27 -3.22 -4.69
CA MET A 1 14.65 -1.80 -4.87
C MET A 1 13.82 -1.05 -5.92
N LEU A 2 13.06 -1.71 -6.82
CA LEU A 2 12.18 -1.03 -7.79
C LEU A 2 10.77 -0.70 -7.29
N GLU A 3 10.42 -1.05 -6.04
CA GLU A 3 9.10 -0.77 -5.44
C GLU A 3 9.04 0.57 -4.69
N ALA A 4 10.20 1.20 -4.42
CA ALA A 4 10.29 2.47 -3.72
C ALA A 4 9.43 3.62 -4.32
N PRO A 5 9.30 3.77 -5.66
CA PRO A 5 8.47 4.83 -6.23
C PRO A 5 6.97 4.54 -6.17
N VAL A 6 6.53 3.33 -5.78
CA VAL A 6 5.10 2.99 -5.73
C VAL A 6 4.38 3.91 -4.74
N PHE A 7 4.91 4.04 -3.53
CA PHE A 7 4.32 4.91 -2.51
C PHE A 7 4.24 6.36 -3.00
N ALA A 8 5.37 6.94 -3.41
CA ALA A 8 5.46 8.34 -3.83
C ALA A 8 4.63 8.61 -5.09
N GLY A 9 4.66 7.71 -6.07
CA GLY A 9 3.93 7.82 -7.32
C GLY A 9 2.42 7.73 -7.13
N THR A 10 1.94 6.76 -6.36
CA THR A 10 0.51 6.64 -6.07
C THR A 10 -0.02 7.84 -5.29
N HIS A 11 0.70 8.31 -4.28
CA HIS A 11 0.28 9.49 -3.51
C HIS A 11 0.35 10.78 -4.34
N PHE A 12 1.33 10.90 -5.24
CA PHE A 12 1.40 12.02 -6.18
C PHE A 12 0.19 12.05 -7.12
N ILE A 13 -0.21 10.90 -7.65
CA ILE A 13 -1.37 10.78 -8.55
C ILE A 13 -2.66 11.04 -7.76
N LEU A 14 -2.83 10.43 -6.59
CA LEU A 14 -3.98 10.70 -5.74
C LEU A 14 -4.08 12.19 -5.39
N GLY A 15 -2.98 12.85 -5.05
CA GLY A 15 -2.93 14.28 -4.75
C GLY A 15 -3.17 15.19 -5.96
N SER A 16 -3.00 14.68 -7.19
CA SER A 16 -3.31 15.43 -8.41
C SER A 16 -4.73 15.20 -8.93
N TRP A 17 -5.46 14.20 -8.45
CA TRP A 17 -6.87 13.94 -8.79
C TRP A 17 -7.86 14.36 -7.70
N TYR A 18 -7.45 14.32 -6.41
CA TYR A 18 -8.37 14.48 -5.27
C TYR A 18 -7.98 15.65 -4.36
N SER A 19 -9.00 16.25 -3.74
CA SER A 19 -8.84 17.31 -2.74
C SER A 19 -8.55 16.73 -1.35
N GLY A 20 -7.94 17.53 -0.45
CA GLY A 20 -7.52 17.16 0.91
C GLY A 20 -8.44 16.18 1.67
N PRO A 21 -9.74 16.49 1.90
CA PRO A 21 -10.63 15.59 2.64
C PRO A 21 -10.95 14.28 1.88
N GLU A 22 -11.03 14.30 0.55
CA GLU A 22 -11.23 13.08 -0.25
C GLU A 22 -9.94 12.25 -0.36
N LEU A 23 -8.78 12.92 -0.34
CA LEU A 23 -7.46 12.34 -0.41
C LEU A 23 -7.17 11.50 0.83
N PHE A 24 -7.49 12.00 2.03
CA PHE A 24 -7.25 11.26 3.27
C PHE A 24 -8.00 9.92 3.29
N LYS A 25 -9.28 9.93 2.92
CA LYS A 25 -10.11 8.71 2.87
C LYS A 25 -9.58 7.69 1.84
N ARG A 26 -9.15 8.16 0.67
CA ARG A 26 -8.63 7.29 -0.41
C ARG A 26 -7.22 6.77 -0.14
N ALA A 27 -6.34 7.62 0.38
CA ALA A 27 -5.02 7.20 0.84
C ALA A 27 -5.14 6.21 2.02
N GLY A 28 -6.09 6.44 2.91
CA GLY A 28 -6.47 5.50 3.96
C GLY A 28 -6.83 4.10 3.45
N MET A 29 -7.66 4.03 2.41
CA MET A 29 -7.99 2.77 1.75
C MET A 29 -6.74 2.10 1.14
N TRP A 30 -5.85 2.89 0.53
CA TRP A 30 -4.57 2.38 0.02
C TRP A 30 -3.69 1.77 1.11
N PHE A 31 -3.64 2.39 2.30
CA PHE A 31 -2.91 1.84 3.44
C PHE A 31 -3.51 0.53 3.97
N ILE A 32 -4.83 0.35 3.91
CA ILE A 32 -5.50 -0.90 4.33
C ILE A 32 -5.15 -2.08 3.41
N CYS A 33 -4.86 -1.84 2.14
CA CYS A 33 -4.46 -2.89 1.20
C CYS A 33 -3.17 -3.60 1.63
N ASN A 34 -2.24 -2.91 2.30
CA ASN A 34 -0.97 -3.49 2.73
C ASN A 34 -1.14 -4.63 3.76
N PRO A 35 -1.79 -4.43 4.94
CA PRO A 35 -2.02 -5.50 5.89
C PRO A 35 -2.98 -6.57 5.36
N LEU A 36 -3.92 -6.20 4.48
CA LEU A 36 -4.81 -7.16 3.82
C LEU A 36 -4.02 -8.12 2.93
N GLY A 37 -3.09 -7.61 2.12
CA GLY A 37 -2.18 -8.42 1.30
C GLY A 37 -1.31 -9.35 2.16
N SER A 38 -0.72 -8.83 3.25
CA SER A 38 0.06 -9.62 4.19
C SER A 38 -0.76 -10.74 4.85
N MET A 39 -2.02 -10.46 5.20
CA MET A 39 -2.94 -11.43 5.78
C MET A 39 -3.30 -12.55 4.79
N VAL A 40 -3.65 -12.20 3.55
CA VAL A 40 -3.97 -13.17 2.49
C VAL A 40 -2.74 -14.02 2.15
N SER A 41 -1.55 -13.42 2.09
CA SER A 41 -0.29 -14.13 1.86
C SER A 41 -0.02 -15.17 2.96
N GLY A 42 -0.26 -14.84 4.24
CA GLY A 42 -0.12 -15.79 5.35
C GLY A 42 -1.06 -17.01 5.24
N TYR A 43 -2.31 -16.78 4.84
CA TYR A 43 -3.26 -17.88 4.61
C TYR A 43 -2.91 -18.74 3.40
N LEU A 44 -2.50 -18.12 2.29
CA LEU A 44 -2.01 -18.82 1.10
C LEU A 44 -0.79 -19.66 1.43
N GLN A 45 0.14 -19.14 2.23
CA GLN A 45 1.31 -19.87 2.68
C GLN A 45 0.93 -21.08 3.52
N ALA A 46 0.02 -20.92 4.49
CA ALA A 46 -0.48 -22.05 5.28
C ALA A 46 -1.14 -23.13 4.39
N ALA A 47 -2.00 -22.72 3.45
CA ALA A 47 -2.68 -23.64 2.54
C ALA A 47 -1.74 -24.35 1.56
N ALA A 48 -0.69 -23.66 1.09
CA ALA A 48 0.33 -24.24 0.22
C ALA A 48 1.19 -25.27 0.97
N TYR A 49 1.49 -25.04 2.25
CA TYR A 49 2.20 -26.01 3.08
C TYR A 49 1.37 -27.26 3.38
N THR A 50 0.06 -27.14 3.58
CA THR A 50 -0.80 -28.30 3.89
C THR A 50 -1.14 -29.15 2.67
N ASN A 51 -1.41 -28.51 1.53
CA ASN A 51 -1.95 -29.20 0.36
C ASN A 51 -0.94 -29.45 -0.77
N LEU A 52 0.12 -28.63 -0.86
CA LEU A 52 1.08 -28.68 -1.97
C LEU A 52 2.50 -29.08 -1.55
N SER A 53 2.75 -29.35 -0.26
CA SER A 53 4.05 -29.85 0.19
C SER A 53 4.30 -31.26 -0.34
N GLY A 54 5.30 -31.42 -1.21
CA GLY A 54 5.64 -32.70 -1.83
C GLY A 54 4.99 -32.94 -3.20
N VAL A 55 4.02 -32.11 -3.61
CA VAL A 55 3.44 -32.17 -4.95
C VAL A 55 4.49 -31.71 -5.96
N GLY A 56 4.86 -32.60 -6.89
CA GLY A 56 5.93 -32.34 -7.87
C GLY A 56 7.34 -32.30 -7.27
N GLY A 57 7.56 -32.87 -6.07
CA GLY A 57 8.88 -32.90 -5.41
C GLY A 57 9.38 -31.55 -4.91
N MET A 58 8.51 -30.53 -4.84
CA MET A 58 8.85 -29.18 -4.40
C MET A 58 8.29 -28.87 -3.01
N PRO A 59 9.02 -28.09 -2.20
CA PRO A 59 8.52 -27.60 -0.92
C PRO A 59 7.44 -26.52 -1.13
N GLY A 60 6.43 -26.48 -0.25
CA GLY A 60 5.25 -25.61 -0.38
C GLY A 60 5.55 -24.11 -0.55
N TRP A 61 6.67 -23.62 -0.03
CA TRP A 61 7.08 -22.22 -0.22
C TRP A 61 7.40 -21.86 -1.68
N ARG A 62 7.85 -22.81 -2.51
CA ARG A 62 8.10 -22.57 -3.95
C ARG A 62 6.79 -22.46 -4.73
N TRP A 63 5.81 -23.28 -4.37
CA TRP A 63 4.45 -23.20 -4.94
C TRP A 63 3.81 -21.84 -4.66
N LEU A 64 4.05 -21.25 -3.49
CA LEU A 64 3.58 -19.91 -3.15
C LEU A 64 4.08 -18.85 -4.15
N PHE A 65 5.38 -18.85 -4.47
CA PHE A 65 5.95 -17.90 -5.45
C PHE A 65 5.37 -18.07 -6.86
N ILE A 66 5.11 -19.31 -7.27
CA ILE A 66 4.53 -19.60 -8.58
C ILE A 66 3.08 -19.09 -8.64
N ILE A 67 2.29 -19.37 -7.61
CA ILE A 67 0.90 -18.92 -7.51
C ILE A 67 0.85 -17.39 -7.51
N ASP A 68 1.69 -16.74 -6.70
CA ASP A 68 1.76 -15.28 -6.62
C ASP A 68 2.17 -14.65 -7.96
N GLY A 69 3.12 -15.24 -8.68
CA GLY A 69 3.51 -14.82 -10.03
C GLY A 69 2.36 -14.90 -11.04
N ILE A 70 1.58 -15.97 -11.00
CA ILE A 70 0.42 -16.17 -11.91
C ILE A 70 -0.68 -15.15 -11.64
N PHE A 71 -0.92 -14.76 -10.39
CA PHE A 71 -1.92 -13.74 -10.04
C PHE A 71 -1.43 -12.32 -10.34
N THR A 72 -0.16 -12.02 -10.09
CA THR A 72 0.40 -10.68 -10.24
C THR A 72 0.57 -10.25 -11.69
N ILE A 73 0.91 -11.16 -12.61
CA ILE A 73 1.13 -10.81 -14.03
C ILE A 73 -0.15 -10.23 -14.69
N PRO A 74 -1.33 -10.88 -14.64
CA PRO A 74 -2.56 -10.31 -15.20
C PRO A 74 -2.97 -9.01 -14.52
N VAL A 75 -2.81 -8.91 -13.19
CA VAL A 75 -3.13 -7.70 -12.44
C VAL A 75 -2.22 -6.54 -12.85
N ALA A 76 -0.93 -6.79 -13.08
CA ALA A 76 0.00 -5.77 -13.57
C ALA A 76 -0.37 -5.30 -14.99
N ILE A 77 -0.75 -6.24 -15.87
CA ILE A 77 -1.20 -5.92 -17.24
C ILE A 77 -2.48 -5.08 -17.19
N LEU A 78 -3.48 -5.49 -16.41
CA LEU A 78 -4.72 -4.72 -16.22
C LEU A 78 -4.43 -3.34 -15.60
N GLY A 79 -3.54 -3.30 -14.61
CA GLY A 79 -3.10 -2.05 -13.98
C GLY A 79 -2.52 -1.08 -15.00
N TYR A 80 -1.70 -1.56 -15.95
CA TYR A 80 -1.14 -0.73 -17.02
C TYR A 80 -2.22 -0.11 -17.92
N PHE A 81 -3.27 -0.85 -18.27
CA PHE A 81 -4.35 -0.34 -19.12
C PHE A 81 -5.35 0.57 -18.38
N VAL A 82 -5.57 0.33 -17.08
CA VAL A 82 -6.55 1.08 -16.28
C VAL A 82 -5.93 2.34 -15.67
N PHE A 83 -4.61 2.48 -15.63
CA PHE A 83 -3.94 3.58 -14.95
C PHE A 83 -4.34 4.95 -15.55
N PRO A 84 -5.02 5.83 -14.79
CA PRO A 84 -5.58 7.06 -15.35
C PRO A 84 -4.54 8.16 -15.66
N GLY A 85 -3.26 7.93 -15.34
CA GLY A 85 -2.23 8.96 -15.46
C GLY A 85 -2.54 10.21 -14.62
N ILE A 86 -2.05 11.36 -15.05
CA ILE A 86 -2.35 12.68 -14.46
C ILE A 86 -3.58 13.24 -15.19
N PRO A 87 -4.44 14.09 -14.59
CA PRO A 87 -5.60 14.67 -15.29
C PRO A 87 -5.24 15.57 -16.50
N ASP A 88 -3.95 15.85 -16.73
CA ASP A 88 -3.42 16.52 -17.93
C ASP A 88 -2.80 15.54 -18.95
N SER A 89 -2.76 14.24 -18.66
CA SER A 89 -2.36 13.16 -19.58
C SER A 89 -3.51 12.76 -20.52
N PRO A 90 -3.22 12.05 -21.63
CA PRO A 90 -4.25 11.55 -22.54
C PRO A 90 -5.34 10.77 -21.80
N LYS A 91 -6.59 11.07 -22.16
CA LYS A 91 -7.80 10.55 -21.52
C LYS A 91 -7.82 9.01 -21.52
N PRO A 92 -8.00 8.36 -20.36
CA PRO A 92 -8.26 6.93 -20.28
C PRO A 92 -9.58 6.58 -20.97
N PHE A 93 -9.66 5.41 -21.59
CA PHE A 93 -10.83 4.95 -22.36
C PHE A 93 -12.14 4.93 -21.56
N TYR A 94 -12.06 4.83 -20.22
CA TYR A 94 -13.23 4.70 -19.33
C TYR A 94 -13.70 6.00 -18.66
N LEU A 95 -12.99 7.13 -18.80
CA LEU A 95 -13.38 8.41 -18.17
C LEU A 95 -14.16 9.29 -19.13
N THR A 96 -15.29 9.87 -18.71
CA THR A 96 -16.05 10.82 -19.54
C THR A 96 -15.38 12.21 -19.49
N ASN A 97 -15.60 13.04 -20.51
CA ASN A 97 -15.06 14.41 -20.52
C ASN A 97 -15.61 15.23 -19.33
N ASP A 98 -16.84 14.94 -18.92
CA ASP A 98 -17.51 15.56 -17.78
C ASP A 98 -16.84 15.21 -16.44
N ASP A 99 -16.35 13.97 -16.28
CA ASP A 99 -15.64 13.54 -15.08
C ASP A 99 -14.30 14.26 -14.93
N ILE A 100 -13.59 14.45 -16.05
CA ILE A 100 -12.32 15.19 -16.09
C ILE A 100 -12.56 16.68 -15.83
N ALA A 101 -13.63 17.26 -16.39
CA ALA A 101 -14.01 18.65 -16.15
C ALA A 101 -14.34 18.87 -14.66
N LEU A 102 -15.10 17.96 -14.06
CA LEU A 102 -15.43 17.99 -12.62
C LEU A 102 -14.18 17.85 -11.75
N ALA A 103 -13.25 16.96 -12.10
CA ALA A 103 -11.97 16.84 -11.39
C ALA A 103 -11.13 18.12 -11.49
N LYS A 104 -11.04 18.74 -12.68
CA LYS A 104 -10.33 20.01 -12.88
C LYS A 104 -10.98 21.18 -12.15
N GLU A 105 -12.31 21.22 -12.07
CA GLU A 105 -13.04 22.23 -11.29
C GLU A 105 -12.77 22.08 -9.79
N ARG A 106 -12.79 20.85 -9.27
CA ARG A 106 -12.45 20.56 -7.87
C ARG A 106 -11.03 21.01 -7.52
N LEU A 107 -10.05 20.68 -8.37
CA LEU A 107 -8.65 21.10 -8.18
C LEU A 107 -8.49 22.62 -8.13
N LYS A 108 -9.22 23.36 -8.99
CA LYS A 108 -9.25 24.83 -8.98
C LYS A 108 -9.87 25.37 -7.69
N ARG A 109 -10.97 24.77 -7.21
CA ARG A 109 -11.66 25.19 -5.98
C ARG A 109 -10.77 25.11 -4.74
N PHE A 110 -9.89 24.12 -4.68
CA PHE A 110 -8.96 23.91 -3.56
C PHE A 110 -7.59 24.56 -3.74
N LYS A 111 -7.39 25.38 -4.79
CA LYS A 111 -6.13 26.07 -5.11
C LYS A 111 -4.90 25.15 -5.13
N ILE A 112 -5.08 23.88 -5.52
CA ILE A 112 -3.97 22.95 -5.64
C ILE A 112 -3.14 23.41 -6.83
N GLN A 113 -1.98 24.01 -6.54
CA GLN A 113 -1.09 24.55 -7.57
C GLN A 113 -0.54 23.41 -8.43
N ARG A 114 -0.51 23.63 -9.74
CA ARG A 114 0.14 22.72 -10.70
C ARG A 114 1.59 22.49 -10.26
N PRO A 115 2.13 21.27 -10.45
CA PRO A 115 3.53 21.01 -10.15
C PRO A 115 4.38 22.01 -10.97
N GLY A 116 5.08 22.90 -10.25
CA GLY A 116 6.02 23.84 -10.84
C GLY A 116 7.26 23.12 -11.38
N LYS A 117 8.20 23.87 -11.96
CA LYS A 117 9.50 23.32 -12.34
C LYS A 117 10.17 22.72 -11.09
N LEU A 118 10.72 21.51 -11.23
CA LEU A 118 11.54 20.87 -10.20
C LEU A 118 12.81 21.70 -10.00
N ASP A 119 12.78 22.59 -9.03
CA ASP A 119 13.91 23.43 -8.64
C ASP A 119 14.43 22.97 -7.28
N LEU A 120 15.74 23.10 -7.04
CA LEU A 120 16.39 22.73 -5.78
C LEU A 120 15.83 23.54 -4.60
N ASP A 121 15.28 24.73 -4.87
CA ASP A 121 14.54 25.54 -3.91
C ASP A 121 13.29 24.85 -3.35
N VAL A 122 12.65 23.98 -4.14
CA VAL A 122 11.48 23.19 -3.69
C VAL A 122 11.88 22.19 -2.60
N PHE A 123 13.13 21.73 -2.57
CA PHE A 123 13.64 20.85 -1.50
C PHE A 123 14.13 21.61 -0.27
N LYS A 124 14.60 22.85 -0.42
CA LYS A 124 15.07 23.67 0.72
C LYS A 124 13.92 24.24 1.55
N ARG A 125 12.82 24.65 0.91
CA ARG A 125 11.65 25.24 1.59
C ARG A 125 10.99 24.33 2.64
N PRO A 126 10.80 23.02 2.40
CA PRO A 126 10.16 22.12 3.35
C PRO A 126 11.11 21.77 4.51
N VAL A 127 12.40 21.53 4.24
CA VAL A 127 13.40 21.18 5.28
C VAL A 127 13.58 22.29 6.33
N LYS A 128 13.36 23.55 5.93
CA LYS A 128 13.40 24.70 6.84
C LYS A 128 12.17 24.81 7.76
N ARG A 129 11.08 24.08 7.49
CA ARG A 129 9.86 24.12 8.30
C ARG A 129 9.93 23.10 9.44
N TRP A 130 9.73 23.56 10.67
CA TRP A 130 9.73 22.71 11.87
C TRP A 130 8.70 21.58 11.83
N HIS A 131 7.53 21.80 11.20
CA HIS A 131 6.48 20.80 11.04
C HIS A 131 6.97 19.51 10.36
N ILE A 132 7.93 19.59 9.43
CA ILE A 132 8.47 18.41 8.76
C ILE A 132 9.30 17.56 9.71
N TRP A 133 10.06 18.19 10.61
CA TRP A 133 10.88 17.45 11.57
C TRP A 133 10.00 16.72 12.60
N ILE A 134 8.90 17.32 13.03
CA ILE A 134 7.92 16.63 13.87
C ILE A 134 7.27 15.48 13.11
N PHE A 135 6.86 15.71 11.86
CA PHE A 135 6.29 14.65 11.04
C PHE A 135 7.25 13.48 10.85
N VAL A 136 8.52 13.76 10.54
CA VAL A 136 9.59 12.75 10.40
C VAL A 136 9.78 11.98 11.72
N PHE A 137 9.82 12.68 12.86
CA PHE A 137 9.94 12.05 14.17
C PHE A 137 8.77 11.12 14.46
N CYS A 138 7.53 11.60 14.29
CA CYS A 138 6.33 10.77 14.46
C CYS A 138 6.33 9.57 13.50
N TYR A 139 6.78 9.76 12.26
CA TYR A 139 6.88 8.69 11.27
C TYR A 139 7.94 7.65 11.65
N ILE A 140 9.09 8.06 12.20
CA ILE A 140 10.11 7.15 12.72
C ILE A 140 9.54 6.34 13.90
N CYS A 141 8.87 6.98 14.85
CA CYS A 141 8.22 6.28 15.96
C CYS A 141 7.19 5.26 15.48
N MET A 142 6.38 5.62 14.48
CA MET A 142 5.41 4.72 13.87
C MET A 142 6.09 3.50 13.22
N ILE A 143 7.18 3.70 12.48
CA ILE A 143 7.96 2.61 11.86
C ILE A 143 8.56 1.70 12.93
N ILE A 144 9.20 2.27 13.96
CA ILE A 144 9.81 1.49 15.05
C ILE A 144 8.76 0.60 15.73
N SER A 145 7.57 1.14 15.98
CA SER A 145 6.46 0.41 16.58
C SER A 145 5.92 -0.73 15.70
N SER A 146 6.19 -0.69 14.39
CA SER A 146 5.71 -1.70 13.43
C SER A 146 6.60 -2.93 13.32
N TYR A 147 7.91 -2.81 13.62
CA TYR A 147 8.88 -3.90 13.50
C TYR A 147 8.58 -5.15 14.34
N PRO A 148 8.11 -5.04 15.60
CA PRO A 148 7.79 -6.22 16.42
C PRO A 148 6.78 -7.16 15.75
N PHE A 149 5.82 -6.61 14.98
CA PHE A 149 4.84 -7.41 14.25
C PHE A 149 5.48 -8.28 13.18
N SER A 150 6.48 -7.76 12.47
CA SER A 150 7.24 -8.50 11.46
C SER A 150 8.09 -9.62 12.05
N TYR A 151 8.55 -9.46 13.30
CA TYR A 151 9.37 -10.47 14.00
C TYR A 151 8.56 -11.53 14.74
N MET A 152 7.24 -11.36 14.86
CA MET A 152 6.40 -12.31 15.59
C MET A 152 6.45 -13.73 15.02
N ASN A 153 6.56 -13.87 13.69
CA ASN A 153 6.79 -15.16 13.03
C ASN A 153 8.08 -15.84 13.47
N LEU A 154 9.16 -15.06 13.59
CA LEU A 154 10.48 -15.56 14.00
C LEU A 154 10.51 -15.93 15.48
N TRP A 155 9.83 -15.14 16.31
CA TRP A 155 9.68 -15.42 17.73
C TRP A 155 8.89 -16.71 17.98
N LEU A 156 7.74 -16.89 17.30
CA LEU A 156 6.95 -18.12 17.38
C LEU A 156 7.73 -19.35 16.90
N LYS A 157 8.58 -19.17 15.88
CA LYS A 157 9.48 -20.22 15.39
C LYS A 157 10.57 -20.57 16.40
N ALA A 158 11.14 -19.57 17.09
CA ALA A 158 12.17 -19.77 18.10
C ALA A 158 11.63 -20.49 19.36
N GLU A 159 10.34 -20.35 19.66
CA GLU A 159 9.72 -21.05 20.80
C GLU A 159 9.54 -22.56 20.57
N GLY A 160 9.57 -23.03 19.31
CA GLY A 160 9.63 -24.45 18.96
C GLY A 160 8.39 -25.29 19.26
N LYS A 161 7.34 -24.70 19.84
CA LYS A 161 6.08 -25.39 20.22
C LYS A 161 5.00 -25.35 19.14
N TYR A 162 5.13 -24.48 18.14
CA TYR A 162 4.08 -24.18 17.17
C TYR A 162 4.36 -24.84 15.82
N SER A 163 3.31 -25.37 15.18
CA SER A 163 3.42 -25.91 13.82
C SER A 163 3.64 -24.79 12.80
N VAL A 164 4.19 -25.11 11.63
CA VAL A 164 4.41 -24.14 10.54
C VAL A 164 3.12 -23.42 10.14
N GLU A 165 1.98 -24.10 10.21
CA GLU A 165 0.66 -23.49 10.00
C GLU A 165 0.28 -22.47 11.07
N GLN A 166 0.50 -22.80 12.35
CA GLN A 166 0.18 -21.91 13.46
C GLN A 166 1.06 -20.66 13.45
N ILE A 167 2.35 -20.83 13.11
CA ILE A 167 3.29 -19.72 12.95
C ILE A 167 2.77 -18.74 11.89
N ASN A 168 2.22 -19.22 10.78
CA ASN A 168 1.72 -18.35 9.71
C ASN A 168 0.31 -17.78 9.98
N LYS A 169 -0.53 -18.46 10.77
CA LYS A 169 -1.91 -18.05 11.10
C LYS A 169 -1.98 -17.09 12.30
N LEU A 170 -1.15 -17.23 13.33
CA LEU A 170 -1.24 -16.37 14.52
C LEU A 170 -1.01 -14.87 14.24
N PRO A 171 -0.07 -14.47 13.35
CA PRO A 171 0.09 -13.07 12.96
C PRO A 171 -1.06 -12.48 12.16
N THR A 172 -1.90 -13.29 11.51
CA THR A 172 -3.02 -12.77 10.71
C THR A 172 -4.04 -12.03 11.57
N VAL A 173 -4.20 -12.42 12.84
CA VAL A 173 -5.07 -11.72 13.81
C VAL A 173 -4.61 -10.28 14.01
N THR A 174 -3.30 -10.05 14.06
CA THR A 174 -2.75 -8.71 14.28
C THR A 174 -2.94 -7.81 13.06
N TYR A 175 -2.77 -8.36 11.86
CA TYR A 175 -3.13 -7.65 10.63
C TYR A 175 -4.64 -7.35 10.56
N GLY A 176 -5.49 -8.26 11.04
CA GLY A 176 -6.94 -8.03 11.14
C GLY A 176 -7.28 -6.83 12.05
N VAL A 177 -6.67 -6.76 13.24
CA VAL A 177 -6.83 -5.60 14.14
C VAL A 177 -6.33 -4.31 13.49
N GLN A 178 -5.20 -4.37 12.78
CA GLN A 178 -4.65 -3.22 12.06
C GLN A 178 -5.58 -2.72 10.95
N ILE A 179 -6.23 -3.63 10.21
CA ILE A 179 -7.21 -3.28 9.17
C ILE A 179 -8.39 -2.54 9.79
N VAL A 180 -8.98 -3.07 10.88
CA VAL A 180 -10.12 -2.44 11.56
C VAL A 180 -9.73 -1.08 12.14
N ALA A 181 -8.58 -0.99 12.81
CA ALA A 181 -8.09 0.27 13.36
C ALA A 181 -7.82 1.31 12.28
N SER A 182 -7.19 0.91 11.16
CA SER A 182 -6.93 1.79 10.03
C SER A 182 -8.22 2.23 9.34
N TRP A 183 -9.21 1.34 9.23
CA TRP A 183 -10.51 1.69 8.66
C TRP A 183 -11.29 2.67 9.55
N LEU A 184 -11.29 2.46 10.86
CA LEU A 184 -11.91 3.39 11.81
C LEU A 184 -11.20 4.76 11.77
N GLY A 185 -9.86 4.78 11.78
CA GLY A 185 -9.10 6.02 11.70
C GLY A 185 -9.31 6.79 10.40
N THR A 186 -9.59 6.09 9.29
CA THR A 186 -9.82 6.71 7.98
C THR A 186 -11.26 7.13 7.73
N THR A 187 -12.21 6.64 8.52
CA THR A 187 -13.62 7.02 8.46
C THR A 187 -14.03 8.08 9.47
N LEU A 188 -13.29 8.21 10.59
CA LEU A 188 -13.55 9.16 11.67
C LEU A 188 -12.81 10.49 11.54
N ALA A 189 -11.87 10.63 10.60
CA ALA A 189 -11.12 11.85 10.33
C ALA A 189 -11.68 12.62 9.12
#